data_AF-A0A1I2GZD0-F1
#
_entry.id   AF-A0A1I2GZD0-F1
#
_cell.length_a   1.000
_cell.length_b   1.000
_cell.length_c   1.000
_cell.angle_alpha   90.00
_cell.angle_beta   90.00
_cell.angle_gamma   90.00
#
_symmetry.space_group_name_H-M   'P 1'
#
loop_
_entity.id
_entity.type
_entity.pdbx_description
1 polymer ?
#
loop_
_entity_poly.entity_id
_entity_poly.type
_entity_poly.pdbx_seq_one_letter_code
_entity_poly.pdbx_strand_id
1 'polypeptide(L)'
;MIVKGGSPAIHKLGDIRREEDELIIVKSETEDHFIGNFVEGFGFMEVKYQKSDCRPLLPSEIEKLNNSRIGLGGIIYKLQVDSEGYPIQTDEKERQ
;
A
#
# COMPACT_ATOMS: atom_id res chain seq x y z
N MET A 1 0.53 7.80 -3.06
CA MET A 1 1.88 7.32 -2.73
C MET A 1 1.79 5.93 -2.14
N ILE A 2 2.79 5.08 -2.38
CA ILE A 2 2.95 3.78 -1.72
C ILE A 2 4.18 3.85 -0.83
N VAL A 3 4.04 3.37 0.40
CA VAL A 3 5.12 3.31 1.40
C VAL A 3 5.23 1.88 1.94
N LYS A 4 6.28 1.60 2.70
CA LYS A 4 6.46 0.32 3.39
C LYS A 4 6.61 0.50 4.90
N GLY A 5 6.07 -0.43 5.67
CA GLY A 5 6.15 -0.44 7.14
C GLY A 5 4.79 -0.34 7.80
N GLY A 6 4.68 0.52 8.81
CA GLY A 6 3.42 0.82 9.49
C GLY A 6 3.03 -0.23 10.53
N SER A 7 3.95 -0.51 11.46
CA SER A 7 3.69 -1.33 12.64
C SER A 7 3.84 -0.46 13.90
N PRO A 8 2.75 -0.14 14.61
CA PRO A 8 1.42 -0.78 14.53
C PRO A 8 0.55 -0.29 13.36
N ALA A 9 -0.40 -1.14 12.94
CA ALA A 9 -1.40 -0.84 11.91
C ALA A 9 -2.79 -0.76 12.55
N ILE A 10 -3.28 0.46 12.80
CA ILE A 10 -4.48 0.65 13.64
C ILE A 10 -5.73 0.78 12.78
N HIS A 11 -6.66 -0.16 12.94
CA HIS A 11 -7.98 -0.16 12.29
C HIS A 11 -9.11 -0.11 13.34
N LYS A 12 -10.37 0.09 12.92
CA LYS A 12 -11.54 0.10 13.82
C LYS A 12 -11.74 -1.21 14.59
N LEU A 13 -11.18 -2.31 14.08
CA LEU A 13 -11.21 -3.64 14.72
C LEU A 13 -10.05 -3.87 15.69
N GLY A 14 -9.18 -2.88 15.87
CA GLY A 14 -7.96 -2.99 16.67
C GLY A 14 -6.70 -2.94 15.82
N ASP A 15 -5.60 -3.36 16.43
CA ASP A 15 -4.30 -3.49 15.77
C ASP A 15 -4.29 -4.71 14.86
N ILE A 16 -4.10 -4.47 13.56
CA ILE A 16 -4.08 -5.47 12.49
C ILE A 16 -2.69 -5.57 11.86
N ARG A 17 -1.62 -5.22 12.60
CA ARG A 17 -0.24 -5.35 12.12
C ARG A 17 0.04 -6.76 11.61
N ARG A 18 0.92 -6.86 10.61
CA ARG A 18 1.48 -8.14 10.16
C ARG A 18 2.84 -8.37 10.81
N GLU A 19 3.34 -9.60 10.74
CA GLU A 19 4.66 -9.96 11.26
C GLU A 19 5.79 -9.26 10.49
N GLU A 20 5.60 -9.07 9.19
CA GLU A 20 6.54 -8.36 8.30
C GLU A 20 5.96 -7.03 7.81
N ASP A 21 6.85 -6.11 7.46
CA ASP A 21 6.48 -4.82 6.88
C ASP A 21 5.78 -4.99 5.53
N GLU A 22 4.61 -4.37 5.42
CA GLU A 22 3.76 -4.44 4.23
C GLU A 22 3.83 -3.19 3.38
N LEU A 23 3.43 -3.34 2.11
CA LEU A 23 3.19 -2.21 1.22
C LEU A 23 1.85 -1.55 1.59
N ILE A 24 1.85 -0.24 1.75
CA ILE A 24 0.69 0.57 2.11
C ILE A 24 0.40 1.55 1.00
N ILE A 25 -0.81 1.50 0.44
CA ILE A 25 -1.31 2.55 -0.44
C ILE A 25 -1.94 3.66 0.40
N VAL A 26 -1.27 4.82 0.43
CA VAL A 26 -1.74 6.00 1.15
C VAL A 26 -2.88 6.66 0.36
N LYS A 27 -4.02 6.86 1.02
CA LYS A 27 -5.22 7.50 0.47
C LYS A 27 -5.39 8.93 0.98
N SER A 28 -5.02 9.16 2.24
CA SER A 28 -4.95 10.48 2.86
C SER A 28 -3.91 10.46 3.97
N GLU A 29 -3.62 11.62 4.53
CA GLU A 29 -2.69 11.75 5.62
C GLU A 29 -3.12 12.86 6.59
N THR A 30 -2.63 12.77 7.81
CA THR A 30 -2.66 13.83 8.82
C THR A 30 -1.23 14.32 9.05
N GLU A 31 -1.01 15.15 10.07
CA GLU A 31 0.34 15.55 10.49
C GLU A 31 1.22 14.32 10.78
N ASP A 32 0.73 13.41 11.63
CA ASP A 32 1.55 12.30 12.14
C ASP A 32 1.27 10.94 11.51
N HIS A 33 0.14 10.78 10.82
CA HIS A 33 -0.31 9.48 10.33
C HIS A 33 -0.57 9.45 8.82
N PHE A 34 -0.18 8.35 8.19
CA PHE A 34 -0.76 7.92 6.93
C PHE A 34 -2.07 7.17 7.17
N ILE A 35 -3.04 7.40 6.29
CA ILE A 35 -4.32 6.70 6.28
C ILE A 35 -4.46 6.00 4.94
N GLY A 36 -4.62 4.69 4.97
CA GLY A 36 -4.60 3.88 3.76
C GLY A 36 -4.98 2.44 3.96
N ASN A 37 -4.56 1.62 3.00
CA ASN A 37 -4.86 0.20 2.96
C ASN A 37 -3.56 -0.57 2.70
N PHE A 38 -3.49 -1.81 3.14
CA PHE A 38 -2.47 -2.72 2.62
C PHE A 38 -2.67 -2.93 1.11
N VAL A 39 -1.57 -2.97 0.35
CA VAL A 39 -1.58 -3.22 -1.10
C VAL A 39 -1.99 -4.65 -1.41
N GLU A 40 -1.66 -5.59 -0.51
CA GLU A 40 -1.92 -7.02 -0.68
C GLU A 40 -2.78 -7.56 0.45
N GLY A 41 -3.57 -8.61 0.17
CA GLY A 41 -4.34 -9.35 1.16
C GLY A 41 -5.73 -8.77 1.45
N PHE A 42 -6.25 -9.02 2.67
CA PHE A 42 -7.58 -8.58 3.06
C PHE A 42 -7.61 -7.05 3.22
N GLY A 43 -8.47 -6.41 2.42
CA GLY A 43 -8.57 -4.96 2.24
C GLY A 43 -9.22 -4.25 3.43
N PHE A 44 -8.50 -4.17 4.54
CA PHE A 44 -8.85 -3.23 5.60
C PHE A 44 -8.69 -1.80 5.09
N MET A 45 -9.77 -1.04 5.16
CA MET A 45 -9.79 0.36 4.76
C MET A 45 -9.65 1.27 5.97
N GLU A 46 -9.17 2.50 5.75
CA GLU A 46 -9.02 3.51 6.80
C GLU A 46 -8.06 3.07 7.93
N VAL A 47 -7.03 2.30 7.58
CA VAL A 47 -5.99 1.89 8.53
C VAL A 47 -5.04 3.05 8.74
N LYS A 48 -4.72 3.33 9.99
CA LYS A 48 -3.78 4.38 10.41
C LYS A 48 -2.41 3.78 10.67
N TYR A 49 -1.39 4.45 10.13
CA TYR A 49 0.02 4.09 10.28
C TYR A 49 0.77 5.35 10.71
N GLN A 50 1.65 5.26 11.71
CA GLN A 50 2.50 6.40 12.04
C GLN A 50 3.52 6.62 10.93
N LYS A 51 3.71 7.88 10.52
CA LYS A 51 4.65 8.21 9.44
C LYS A 51 6.08 7.85 9.79
N SER A 52 6.47 7.95 11.06
CA SER A 52 7.79 7.55 11.57
C SER A 52 8.09 6.07 11.39
N ASP A 53 7.04 5.23 11.33
CA ASP A 53 7.15 3.79 11.18
C ASP A 53 7.03 3.36 9.71
N CYS A 54 6.94 4.33 8.79
CA CYS A 54 6.87 4.12 7.37
C CYS A 54 8.11 4.69 6.68
N ARG A 55 8.46 4.11 5.54
CA ARG A 55 9.52 4.62 4.68
C ARG A 55 9.12 4.61 3.21
N PRO A 56 9.76 5.45 2.38
CA PRO A 56 9.69 5.30 0.93
C PRO A 56 10.13 3.89 0.48
N LEU A 57 9.65 3.50 -0.69
CA LEU A 57 10.05 2.24 -1.32
C LEU A 57 11.51 2.31 -1.78
N LEU A 58 12.22 1.19 -1.67
CA LEU A 58 13.52 1.03 -2.29
C LEU A 58 13.37 0.82 -3.81
N PRO A 59 14.39 1.15 -4.63
CA PRO A 59 14.33 0.92 -6.07
C PRO A 59 14.00 -0.53 -6.46
N SER A 60 14.54 -1.52 -5.74
CA SER A 60 14.24 -2.94 -5.95
C SER A 60 12.80 -3.32 -5.59
N GLU A 61 12.19 -2.63 -4.62
CA GLU A 61 10.78 -2.82 -4.24
C GLU A 61 9.84 -2.21 -5.28
N ILE A 62 10.21 -1.06 -5.85
CA ILE A 62 9.51 -0.44 -6.99
C ILE A 62 9.54 -1.36 -8.21
N GLU A 63 10.72 -1.87 -8.57
CA GLU A 63 10.88 -2.80 -9.70
C GLU A 63 10.05 -4.07 -9.49
N LYS A 64 10.09 -4.65 -8.29
CA LYS A 64 9.27 -5.82 -7.96
C LYS A 64 7.78 -5.50 -8.10
N LEU A 65 7.32 -4.37 -7.55
CA LEU A 65 5.91 -3.99 -7.59
C LEU A 65 5.42 -3.78 -9.03
N ASN A 66 6.19 -3.05 -9.85
CA ASN A 66 5.85 -2.76 -11.25
C ASN A 66 5.78 -4.00 -12.15
N ASN A 67 6.46 -5.07 -11.77
CA ASN A 67 6.46 -6.36 -12.47
C ASN A 67 5.47 -7.38 -11.86
N SER A 68 4.78 -7.01 -10.77
CA SER A 68 3.87 -7.89 -10.04
C SER A 68 2.40 -7.61 -10.38
N ARG A 69 1.55 -8.62 -10.10
CA ARG A 69 0.10 -8.50 -10.14
C ARG A 69 -0.42 -8.60 -8.71
N ILE A 70 -1.18 -7.61 -8.26
CA ILE A 70 -1.70 -7.56 -6.89
C ILE A 70 -3.16 -7.99 -6.85
N GLY A 71 -3.52 -8.82 -5.87
CA GLY A 71 -4.90 -9.26 -5.65
C GLY A 71 -5.59 -8.40 -4.60
N LEU A 72 -6.69 -7.75 -4.96
CA LEU A 72 -7.53 -6.98 -4.03
C LEU A 72 -8.99 -7.43 -4.19
N GLY A 73 -9.57 -7.99 -3.13
CA GLY A 73 -10.98 -8.43 -3.15
C GLY A 73 -11.33 -9.46 -4.23
N GLY A 74 -10.37 -10.31 -4.61
CA GLY A 74 -10.55 -11.30 -5.68
C GLY A 74 -10.34 -10.77 -7.10
N ILE A 75 -10.08 -9.47 -7.26
CA ILE A 75 -9.74 -8.85 -8.55
C ILE A 75 -8.21 -8.69 -8.62
N ILE A 76 -7.63 -9.04 -9.76
CA ILE A 76 -6.20 -8.88 -10.02
C ILE A 76 -5.99 -7.52 -10.70
N TYR A 77 -5.13 -6.69 -10.11
CA TYR A 77 -4.74 -5.41 -10.65
C TYR A 77 -3.26 -5.41 -11.03
N LYS A 78 -2.93 -4.72 -12.12
CA LYS A 78 -1.56 -4.33 -12.42
C LYS A 78 -1.35 -2.92 -11.86
N LEU A 79 -0.57 -2.81 -10.80
CA LEU A 79 -0.23 -1.52 -10.20
C LEU A 79 1.14 -1.11 -10.71
N GLN A 80 1.21 0.04 -11.38
CA GLN A 80 2.47 0.67 -11.75
C GLN A 80 2.68 1.93 -10.92
N VAL A 81 3.92 2.15 -10.50
CA VAL A 81 4.37 3.33 -9.78
C VAL A 81 5.61 3.93 -10.45
N ASP A 82 5.80 5.22 -10.27
CA ASP A 82 7.03 5.91 -10.67
C ASP A 82 8.21 5.62 -9.73
N SER A 83 9.34 6.27 -9.98
CA SER A 83 10.57 6.11 -9.20
C SER A 83 10.47 6.59 -7.74
N GLU A 84 9.41 7.32 -7.39
CA GLU A 84 9.15 7.80 -6.03
C GLU A 84 8.04 7.01 -5.33
N GLY A 85 7.46 6.01 -6.00
CA GLY A 85 6.40 5.17 -5.45
C GLY A 85 4.99 5.77 -5.59
N TYR A 86 4.78 6.74 -6.48
CA TYR A 86 3.43 7.24 -6.78
C TYR A 86 2.77 6.40 -7.88
N PRO A 87 1.50 5.97 -7.69
CA PRO A 87 0.75 5.26 -8.72
C PRO A 87 0.66 6.04 -10.03
N ILE A 88 1.00 5.38 -11.13
CA ILE A 88 0.80 5.88 -12.49
C ILE A 88 -0.60 5.44 -12.92
N GLN A 89 -1.44 6.37 -13.36
CA GLN A 89 -2.74 6.03 -13.94
C GLN A 89 -2.52 5.27 -15.24
N THR A 90 -2.76 3.96 -15.22
CA THR A 90 -2.92 3.15 -16.43
C THR A 90 -4.42 3.00 -16.69
N ASP A 91 -4.92 3.59 -17.78
CA ASP A 91 -6.33 3.50 -18.21
C ASP A 91 -6.75 2.07 -18.63
N GLU A 92 -5.87 1.07 -18.48
CA GLU A 92 -6.12 -0.31 -18.85
C GLU A 92 -6.89 -1.06 -17.77
N LYS A 93 -8.22 -0.90 -17.78
CA LYS A 93 -9.12 -1.90 -17.21
C LYS A 93 -9.11 -3.13 -18.13
N GLU A 94 -8.22 -4.08 -17.91
CA GLU A 94 -8.38 -5.41 -18.48
C GLU A 94 -9.60 -6.08 -17.83
N ARG A 95 -10.76 -5.98 -18.50
CA ARG A 95 -11.88 -6.89 -18.26
C ARG A 95 -11.48 -8.24 -18.85
N GLN A 96 -11.47 -9.27 -18.01
CA GLN A 96 -11.58 -10.66 -18.48
C GLN A 96 -13.01 -10.91 -18.98
#